data_AF-A0ABD5QLB0-F1
#
_entry.id   AF-A0ABD5QLB0-F1
#
_cell.length_a   1.000
_cell.length_b   1.000
_cell.length_c   1.000
_cell.angle_alpha   90.00
_cell.angle_beta   90.00
_cell.angle_gamma   90.00
#
_symmetry.space_group_name_H-M   'P 1'
#
loop_
_entity.id
_entity.type
_entity.pdbx_description
1 polymer ?
#
loop_
_entity_poly.entity_id
_entity_poly.type
_entity_poly.pdbx_seq_one_letter_code
_entity_poly.pdbx_strand_id
1 'polypeptide(L)'
;MDGPVQLTLATVGRNGTRIADQLIDHTSGLTVKTITSFAPHPDPDAVTNGDCVVAIVAEEVADAPTLYEEFRQSHPTHPLVMVTGTDEPAFIESLLDDEYGEYVYLPADDMPVGLISIRCKRLVEQTSMMC
;
A
#
# COMPACT_ATOMS: atom_id res chain seq x y z
N MET A 1 17.09 12.98 -1.71
CA MET A 1 16.02 13.69 -2.44
C MET A 1 14.99 14.08 -1.39
N ASP A 2 14.90 15.35 -1.01
CA ASP A 2 14.04 15.83 0.09
C ASP A 2 12.69 16.34 -0.45
N GLY A 3 11.99 15.48 -1.20
CA GLY A 3 10.65 15.74 -1.72
C GLY A 3 9.61 14.94 -0.94
N PRO A 4 8.35 15.40 -0.86
CA PRO A 4 7.28 14.58 -0.30
C PRO A 4 7.08 13.34 -1.18
N VAL A 5 7.06 12.17 -0.56
CA VAL A 5 6.88 10.88 -1.26
C VAL A 5 5.48 10.85 -1.87
N GLN A 6 5.39 10.55 -3.17
CA GLN A 6 4.12 10.45 -3.87
C GLN A 6 3.51 9.07 -3.63
N LEU A 7 2.26 9.05 -3.18
CA LEU A 7 1.54 7.80 -2.94
C LEU A 7 0.49 7.56 -4.01
N THR A 8 0.36 6.30 -4.42
CA THR A 8 -0.89 5.78 -4.92
C THR A 8 -1.62 5.06 -3.79
N LEU A 9 -2.84 5.50 -3.49
CA LEU A 9 -3.73 4.77 -2.59
C LEU A 9 -4.63 3.89 -3.44
N ALA A 10 -4.49 2.59 -3.29
CA ALA A 10 -5.26 1.62 -4.03
C ALA A 10 -6.13 0.83 -3.03
N THR A 11 -7.44 0.98 -3.15
CA THR A 11 -8.38 0.53 -2.10
C THR A 11 -9.31 -0.54 -2.63
N VAL A 12 -9.72 -1.46 -1.76
CA VAL A 12 -10.74 -2.46 -2.09
C VAL A 12 -11.92 -2.32 -1.14
N GLY A 13 -13.09 -2.09 -1.72
CA GLY A 13 -14.33 -1.87 -0.97
C GLY A 13 -14.67 -0.40 -0.73
N ARG A 14 -15.89 -0.18 -0.22
CA ARG A 14 -16.53 1.15 -0.14
C ARG A 14 -15.88 2.12 0.85
N ASN A 15 -15.07 1.63 1.79
CA ASN A 15 -14.43 2.46 2.81
C ASN A 15 -13.12 3.13 2.33
N GLY A 16 -12.62 2.76 1.15
CA GLY A 16 -11.32 3.22 0.64
C GLY A 16 -11.14 4.74 0.58
N THR A 17 -12.17 5.47 0.12
CA THR A 17 -12.10 6.94 -0.02
C THR A 17 -12.00 7.65 1.33
N ARG A 18 -12.77 7.22 2.33
CA ARG A 18 -12.69 7.78 3.69
C ARG A 18 -11.31 7.55 4.31
N ILE A 19 -10.72 6.39 4.04
CA ILE A 19 -9.40 6.04 4.55
C ILE A 19 -8.31 6.88 3.86
N ALA A 20 -8.47 7.16 2.57
CA ALA A 20 -7.59 8.06 1.84
C ALA A 20 -7.60 9.48 2.43
N ASP A 21 -8.76 10.01 2.78
CA ASP A 21 -8.87 11.35 3.40
C ASP A 21 -8.13 11.41 4.75
N GLN A 22 -8.21 10.36 5.58
CA GLN A 22 -7.46 10.29 6.85
C GLN A 22 -5.94 10.24 6.63
N LEU A 23 -5.48 9.54 5.59
CA LEU A 23 -4.08 9.51 5.20
C LEU A 23 -3.58 10.89 4.73
N ILE A 24 -4.42 11.63 4.01
CA ILE A 24 -4.08 12.99 3.53
C ILE A 24 -3.94 13.95 4.72
N ASP A 25 -4.86 13.91 5.68
CA ASP A 25 -4.91 14.87 6.79
C ASP A 25 -3.81 14.65 7.84
N HIS A 26 -3.37 13.41 8.04
CA HIS A 26 -2.49 13.05 9.15
C HIS A 26 -1.03 12.82 8.80
N THR A 27 -0.64 12.96 7.52
CA THR A 27 0.72 12.59 7.11
C THR A 27 1.59 13.75 6.69
N SER A 28 2.54 14.11 7.56
CA SER A 28 3.59 15.07 7.21
C SER A 28 4.61 14.44 6.25
N GLY A 29 4.71 14.98 5.03
CA GLY A 29 5.71 14.58 4.03
C GLY A 29 5.31 13.42 3.11
N LEU A 30 4.01 13.11 3.02
CA LEU A 30 3.46 12.32 1.91
C LEU A 30 2.53 13.20 1.08
N THR A 31 2.46 12.91 -0.21
CA THR A 31 1.48 13.52 -1.12
C THR A 31 0.71 12.41 -1.82
N VAL A 32 -0.59 12.32 -1.60
CA VAL A 32 -1.43 11.38 -2.36
C VAL A 32 -1.57 11.93 -3.78
N LYS A 33 -1.03 11.20 -4.75
CA LYS A 33 -1.06 11.57 -6.17
C LYS A 33 -2.27 10.96 -6.87
N THR A 34 -2.63 9.73 -6.50
CA THR A 34 -3.70 8.98 -7.15
C THR A 34 -4.43 8.13 -6.11
N ILE A 35 -5.76 8.16 -6.18
CA ILE A 35 -6.63 7.26 -5.44
C ILE A 35 -7.31 6.38 -6.49
N THR A 36 -7.15 5.07 -6.37
CA THR A 36 -7.70 4.09 -7.31
C THR A 36 -8.31 2.89 -6.57
N SER A 37 -9.00 2.04 -7.32
CA SER A 37 -9.51 0.76 -6.84
C SER A 37 -8.53 -0.34 -7.20
N PHE A 38 -8.21 -1.23 -6.26
CA PHE A 38 -7.39 -2.42 -6.53
C PHE A 38 -8.20 -3.56 -7.19
N ALA A 39 -9.54 -3.44 -7.28
CA ALA A 39 -10.43 -4.53 -7.69
C ALA A 39 -10.49 -4.77 -9.21
N PRO A 40 -10.91 -5.97 -9.62
CA PRO A 40 -10.06 -7.17 -9.81
C PRO A 40 -9.07 -7.04 -10.98
N HIS A 41 -9.02 -5.88 -11.64
CA HIS A 41 -8.03 -5.56 -12.67
C HIS A 41 -7.68 -4.08 -12.47
N PRO A 42 -6.76 -3.74 -11.56
CA PRO A 42 -6.34 -2.37 -11.39
C PRO A 42 -5.78 -1.85 -12.72
N ASP A 43 -6.07 -0.60 -13.05
CA ASP A 43 -5.37 0.08 -14.13
C ASP A 43 -3.87 0.16 -13.73
N PRO A 44 -2.98 -0.55 -14.46
CA PRO A 44 -1.57 -0.69 -14.05
C PRO A 44 -0.83 0.65 -14.07
N ASP A 45 -1.24 1.58 -14.94
CA ASP A 45 -0.65 2.91 -15.01
C ASP A 45 -1.15 3.79 -13.84
N ALA A 46 -2.41 3.61 -13.44
CA ALA A 46 -2.96 4.33 -12.30
C ALA A 46 -2.39 3.81 -10.96
N VAL A 47 -2.17 2.50 -10.83
CA VAL A 47 -1.74 1.88 -9.56
C VAL A 47 -0.29 2.25 -9.22
N THR A 48 0.58 2.42 -10.21
CA THR A 48 2.01 2.74 -10.02
C THR A 48 2.37 4.21 -10.23
N ASN A 49 1.37 5.10 -10.32
CA ASN A 49 1.61 6.52 -10.60
C ASN A 49 2.40 7.24 -9.49
N GLY A 50 2.33 6.77 -8.24
CA GLY A 50 3.14 7.23 -7.11
C GLY A 50 4.39 6.40 -6.87
N ASP A 51 5.33 6.96 -6.11
CA ASP A 51 6.58 6.30 -5.69
C ASP A 51 6.32 5.08 -4.79
N CYS A 52 5.21 5.10 -4.03
CA CYS A 52 4.78 3.98 -3.18
C CYS A 52 3.29 3.69 -3.36
N VAL A 53 2.93 2.41 -3.42
CA VAL A 53 1.54 1.95 -3.45
C VAL A 53 1.12 1.52 -2.05
N VAL A 54 0.01 2.04 -1.56
CA VAL A 54 -0.65 1.57 -0.33
C VAL A 54 -1.92 0.84 -0.74
N ALA A 55 -1.92 -0.48 -0.56
CA ALA A 55 -3.04 -1.34 -0.87
C ALA A 55 -3.87 -1.59 0.40
N ILE A 56 -5.07 -1.02 0.46
CA ILE A 56 -5.95 -1.14 1.63
C ILE A 56 -7.03 -2.16 1.35
N VAL A 57 -6.92 -3.33 1.99
CA VAL A 57 -7.82 -4.46 1.80
C VAL A 57 -8.59 -4.69 3.10
N ALA A 58 -9.86 -4.31 3.11
CA ALA A 58 -10.76 -4.67 4.20
C ALA A 58 -11.19 -6.14 4.05
N GLU A 59 -11.09 -6.92 5.14
CA GLU A 59 -11.33 -8.38 5.17
C GLU A 59 -12.64 -8.81 4.51
N GLU A 60 -13.68 -7.97 4.55
CA GLU A 60 -15.01 -8.34 4.08
C GLU A 60 -15.16 -8.43 2.54
N VAL A 61 -14.16 -7.99 1.76
CA VAL A 61 -14.39 -7.67 0.33
C VAL A 61 -13.43 -8.36 -0.65
N ALA A 62 -12.20 -8.72 -0.26
CA ALA A 62 -11.25 -9.36 -1.18
C ALA A 62 -10.16 -10.18 -0.50
N ASP A 63 -9.59 -11.11 -1.26
CA ASP A 63 -8.47 -11.97 -0.90
C ASP A 63 -7.14 -11.20 -1.06
N ALA A 64 -6.61 -10.70 0.06
CA ALA A 64 -5.36 -9.92 0.10
C ALA A 64 -4.15 -10.67 -0.49
N PRO A 65 -3.94 -11.98 -0.20
CA PRO A 65 -2.95 -12.82 -0.87
C PRO A 65 -2.99 -12.74 -2.40
N THR A 66 -4.15 -12.98 -3.00
CA THR A 66 -4.30 -12.97 -4.47
C THR A 66 -3.93 -11.59 -5.05
N LEU A 67 -4.40 -10.51 -4.43
CA LEU A 67 -4.10 -9.14 -4.91
C LEU A 67 -2.62 -8.81 -4.83
N TYR A 68 -1.94 -9.27 -3.78
CA TYR A 68 -0.50 -9.11 -3.63
C TYR A 68 0.26 -9.86 -4.74
N GLU A 69 -0.10 -11.12 -5.00
CA GLU A 69 0.52 -11.92 -6.05
C GLU A 69 0.34 -11.29 -7.43
N GLU A 70 -0.87 -10.85 -7.77
CA GLU A 70 -1.18 -10.17 -9.03
C GLU A 70 -0.37 -8.88 -9.21
N PHE A 71 -0.26 -8.07 -8.14
CA PHE A 71 0.55 -6.85 -8.16
C PHE A 71 2.03 -7.17 -8.38
N ARG A 72 2.58 -8.14 -7.66
CA ARG A 72 4.00 -8.51 -7.78
C ARG A 72 4.36 -9.13 -9.11
N GLN A 73 3.44 -9.85 -9.74
CA GLN A 73 3.64 -10.35 -11.10
C GLN A 73 3.80 -9.21 -12.12
N SER A 74 3.04 -8.12 -11.95
CA SER A 74 3.05 -6.99 -12.88
C SER A 74 4.10 -5.92 -12.52
N HIS A 75 4.39 -5.77 -11.24
CA HIS A 75 5.21 -4.71 -10.65
C HIS A 75 6.18 -5.29 -9.60
N PRO A 76 7.14 -6.14 -10.03
CA PRO A 76 7.95 -6.95 -9.12
C PRO A 76 8.78 -6.15 -8.12
N THR A 77 9.21 -4.94 -8.49
CA THR A 77 10.10 -4.10 -7.66
C THR A 77 9.45 -2.79 -7.19
N HIS A 78 8.16 -2.57 -7.48
CA HIS A 78 7.52 -1.31 -7.11
C HIS A 78 7.16 -1.33 -5.62
N PRO A 79 7.51 -0.30 -4.83
CA PRO A 79 7.19 -0.27 -3.40
C PRO A 79 5.70 -0.48 -3.10
N LEU A 80 5.39 -1.44 -2.23
CA LEU A 80 4.03 -1.79 -1.83
C LEU A 80 3.92 -1.93 -0.32
N VAL A 81 2.92 -1.26 0.27
CA VAL A 81 2.48 -1.47 1.64
C VAL A 81 1.08 -2.10 1.61
N MET A 82 0.99 -3.35 2.02
CA MET A 82 -0.28 -4.04 2.21
C MET A 82 -0.85 -3.69 3.59
N VAL A 83 -2.06 -3.12 3.60
CA VAL A 83 -2.81 -2.75 4.80
C VAL A 83 -4.05 -3.65 4.87
N THR A 84 -4.03 -4.64 5.75
CA THR A 84 -5.09 -5.66 5.82
C THR A 84 -5.24 -6.24 7.22
N GLY A 85 -6.44 -6.71 7.53
CA GLY A 85 -6.78 -7.36 8.81
C GLY A 85 -6.48 -8.87 8.83
N THR A 86 -6.06 -9.47 7.71
CA THR A 86 -5.79 -10.91 7.62
C THR A 86 -4.77 -11.37 8.66
N ASP A 87 -5.04 -12.54 9.24
CA ASP A 87 -4.19 -13.25 10.20
C ASP A 87 -3.44 -14.43 9.57
N GLU A 88 -3.47 -14.56 8.24
CA GLU A 88 -2.85 -15.65 7.48
C GLU A 88 -1.31 -15.62 7.58
N PRO A 89 -0.69 -16.55 8.32
CA PRO A 89 0.75 -16.45 8.63
C PRO A 89 1.63 -16.56 7.39
N ALA A 90 1.29 -17.46 6.46
CA ALA A 90 2.07 -17.68 5.25
C ALA A 90 2.10 -16.44 4.33
N PHE A 91 1.00 -15.69 4.29
CA PHE A 91 0.92 -14.45 3.53
C PHE A 91 1.72 -13.33 4.19
N ILE A 92 1.61 -13.19 5.52
CA ILE A 92 2.40 -12.22 6.27
C ILE A 92 3.91 -12.53 6.14
N GLU A 93 4.31 -13.80 6.23
CA GLU A 93 5.70 -14.22 6.00
C GLU A 93 6.18 -13.85 4.60
N SER A 94 5.34 -14.08 3.57
CA SER A 94 5.66 -13.71 2.18
C SER A 94 5.87 -12.20 2.00
N LEU A 95 5.13 -11.36 2.74
CA LEU A 95 5.31 -9.91 2.74
C LEU A 95 6.55 -9.46 3.50
N LEU A 96 6.94 -10.18 4.55
CA LEU A 96 8.13 -9.87 5.35
C LEU A 96 9.43 -10.27 4.64
N ASP A 97 9.38 -11.30 3.79
CA ASP A 97 10.51 -11.74 2.96
C ASP A 97 10.67 -10.92 1.67
N ASP A 98 9.68 -10.10 1.32
CA ASP A 98 9.68 -9.24 0.14
C ASP A 98 10.41 -7.92 0.39
N GLU A 99 11.54 -7.74 -0.30
CA GLU A 99 12.39 -6.55 -0.17
C GLU A 99 11.69 -5.24 -0.59
N TYR A 100 10.67 -5.31 -1.45
CA TYR A 100 9.90 -4.16 -1.89
C TYR A 100 8.55 -4.06 -1.19
N GLY A 101 8.27 -4.96 -0.25
CA GLY A 101 6.98 -5.18 0.39
C GLY A 101 6.99 -4.87 1.88
N GLU A 102 5.87 -4.36 2.36
CA GLU A 102 5.64 -4.14 3.78
C GLU A 102 4.21 -4.52 4.16
N TYR A 103 4.07 -4.94 5.40
CA TYR A 103 2.78 -5.24 6.00
C TYR A 103 2.44 -4.25 7.11
N VAL A 104 1.19 -3.81 7.12
CA VAL A 104 0.60 -3.07 8.23
C VAL A 104 -0.75 -3.71 8.56
N TYR A 105 -0.88 -4.18 9.80
CA TYR A 105 -2.15 -4.68 10.30
C TYR A 105 -3.19 -3.55 10.30
N LEU A 106 -4.38 -3.83 9.77
CA LEU A 106 -5.52 -2.93 9.76
C LEU A 106 -6.41 -3.17 10.99
N PRO A 107 -6.40 -2.30 12.01
CA PRO A 107 -7.31 -2.39 13.15
C PRO A 107 -8.74 -2.06 12.73
N ALA A 108 -9.73 -2.59 13.45
CA ALA A 108 -11.14 -2.31 13.19
C ALA A 108 -11.54 -0.84 13.41
N ASP A 109 -10.87 -0.15 14.34
CA ASP A 109 -11.33 1.14 14.87
C ASP A 109 -10.45 2.35 14.47
N ASP A 110 -9.18 2.13 14.09
CA ASP A 110 -8.24 3.22 13.80
C ASP A 110 -7.24 2.85 12.72
N MET A 111 -6.95 3.79 11.83
CA MET A 111 -6.01 3.58 10.72
C MET A 111 -4.59 3.93 11.20
N PRO A 112 -3.60 3.03 11.05
CA PRO A 112 -2.22 3.28 11.47
C PRO A 112 -1.46 4.17 10.48
N VAL A 113 -1.98 5.37 10.19
CA VAL A 113 -1.48 6.30 9.17
C VAL A 113 0.01 6.62 9.33
N GLY A 114 0.45 6.85 10.57
CA GLY A 114 1.87 7.12 10.86
C GLY A 114 2.78 5.95 10.51
N LEU A 115 2.34 4.71 10.73
CA LEU A 115 3.12 3.52 10.36
C LEU A 115 3.16 3.35 8.85
N ILE A 116 2.03 3.47 8.16
CA ILE A 116 1.96 3.42 6.69
C ILE A 116 2.95 4.42 6.08
N SER A 117 3.01 5.64 6.64
CA SER A 117 3.93 6.67 6.18
C SER A 117 5.40 6.30 6.29
N ILE A 118 5.80 5.81 7.47
CA ILE A 118 7.18 5.44 7.71
C ILE A 118 7.59 4.27 6.81
N ARG A 119 6.69 3.29 6.60
CA ARG A 119 6.92 2.14 5.71
C ARG A 119 7.11 2.56 4.26
N CYS A 120 6.22 3.40 3.72
CA CYS A 120 6.37 3.89 2.34
C CYS A 120 7.66 4.70 2.14
N LYS A 121 8.00 5.61 3.06
CA LYS A 121 9.26 6.38 2.97
C LYS A 121 10.47 5.46 2.96
N ARG A 122 10.48 4.46 3.85
CA ARG A 122 11.55 3.47 3.94
C ARG A 122 11.72 2.70 2.64
N LEU A 123 10.63 2.16 2.08
CA LEU A 123 10.70 1.40 0.83
C LEU A 123 11.21 2.26 -0.34
N VAL A 124 10.71 3.49 -0.48
CA VAL A 124 11.14 4.39 -1.56
C VAL A 124 12.63 4.75 -1.43
N GLU A 125 13.11 5.00 -0.22
CA GLU A 125 14.54 5.23 0.04
C GLU A 125 15.38 4.00 -0.30
N GLN A 126 14.93 2.79 0.10
CA GLN A 126 15.62 1.53 -0.20
C GLN A 126 15.68 1.28 -1.70
N THR A 127 14.55 1.34 -2.42
CA THR A 127 14.52 1.12 -3.87
C THR A 127 15.37 2.15 -4.62
N SER A 128 15.42 3.40 -4.15
CA SER A 128 16.28 4.44 -4.73
C SER A 128 17.77 4.20 -4.53
N MET A 129 18.18 3.53 -3.44
CA MET A 129 19.59 3.20 -3.16
C MET A 129 20.09 1.98 -3.92
N MET A 130 19.17 1.14 -4.43
CA MET A 130 19.48 -0.09 -5.16
C MET A 130 19.58 0.12 -6.67
N CYS A 131 19.21 1.31 -7.16
CA CYS A 131 19.27 1.71 -8.57
C CYS A 131 20.54 2.49 -8.91
#